data_AF-A0A9D8E6N0-F1
#
_entry.id   AF-A0A9D8E6N0-F1
#
_cell.length_a   1.000
_cell.length_b   1.000
_cell.length_c   1.000
_cell.angle_alpha   90.00
_cell.angle_beta   90.00
_cell.angle_gamma   90.00
#
_symmetry.space_group_name_H-M   'P 1'
#
loop_
_entity.id
_entity.type
_entity.pdbx_description
1 polymer ?
#
loop_
_entity_poly.entity_id
_entity_poly.type
_entity_poly.pdbx_seq_one_letter_code
_entity_poly.pdbx_strand_id
1 'polypeptide(L)'
;MVLLWLVSLAVRDASIVDIFWGPGFVLVAWGVFAWVATHDLPAGGAARRWLLVSLVTVWGLRLGGYLAYRNLGKGEDYRYTAMREKAGGRFWIVSLFQVFL
;
A
#
# COMPACT_ATOMS: atom_id res chain seq x y z
N MET A 1 1.47 -3.40 -7.59
CA MET A 1 2.83 -3.36 -7.00
C MET A 1 3.91 -2.96 -8.01
N VAL A 2 3.87 -3.43 -9.27
CA VAL A 2 4.84 -3.01 -10.31
C VAL A 2 4.86 -1.49 -10.58
N LEU A 3 3.69 -0.84 -10.66
CA LEU A 3 3.62 0.63 -10.78
C LEU A 3 4.23 1.36 -9.58
N LEU A 4 4.04 0.83 -8.37
CA LEU A 4 4.64 1.36 -7.15
C LEU A 4 6.14 1.17 -7.10
N TRP A 5 6.61 0.03 -7.60
CA TRP A 5 8.03 -0.21 -7.75
C TRP A 5 8.66 0.81 -8.72
N LEU A 6 8.02 1.09 -9.87
CA LEU A 6 8.47 2.15 -10.78
C LEU A 6 8.53 3.53 -10.09
N VAL A 7 7.52 3.87 -9.29
CA VAL A 7 7.52 5.11 -8.50
C VAL A 7 8.63 5.10 -7.44
N SER A 8 8.88 3.97 -6.76
CA SER A 8 9.98 3.84 -5.79
C SER A 8 11.35 4.01 -6.42
N LEU A 9 11.53 3.55 -7.67
CA LEU A 9 12.78 3.76 -8.43
C LEU A 9 12.97 5.22 -8.83
N ALA A 10 11.89 5.92 -9.20
CA ALA A 10 11.93 7.34 -9.53
C ALA A 10 12.18 8.22 -8.30
N VAL A 11 11.55 7.89 -7.16
CA VAL A 11 11.69 8.61 -5.88
C VAL A 11 12.96 8.18 -5.12
N ARG A 12 13.60 7.07 -5.54
CA ARG A 12 14.74 6.41 -4.86
C ARG A 12 14.46 6.14 -3.37
N ASP A 13 13.22 5.78 -3.07
CA ASP A 13 12.77 5.48 -1.72
C ASP A 13 11.82 4.28 -1.76
N ALA A 14 12.33 3.13 -1.33
CA ALA A 14 11.54 1.90 -1.25
C ALA A 14 10.57 1.90 -0.05
N SER A 15 10.74 2.78 0.95
CA SER A 15 9.85 2.87 2.11
C SER A 15 8.45 3.39 1.80
N ILE A 16 8.26 3.94 0.59
CA ILE A 16 6.95 4.34 0.08
C ILE A 16 5.97 3.17 0.02
N VAL A 17 6.47 1.93 -0.11
CA VAL A 17 5.63 0.72 -0.11
C VAL A 17 4.90 0.53 1.22
N ASP A 18 5.56 0.82 2.33
CA ASP A 18 5.01 0.64 3.67
C ASP A 18 3.91 1.67 3.95
N ILE A 19 4.07 2.88 3.40
CA ILE A 19 3.04 3.93 3.41
C ILE A 19 1.85 3.52 2.52
N PHE A 20 2.14 2.93 1.37
CA PHE A 20 1.12 2.58 0.38
C PHE A 20 0.26 1.38 0.76
N TRP A 21 0.73 0.48 1.63
CA TRP A 21 -0.06 -0.68 2.05
C TRP A 21 -1.45 -0.30 2.58
N GLY A 22 -1.53 0.71 3.45
CA GLY A 22 -2.81 1.21 3.98
C GLY A 22 -3.76 1.71 2.88
N PRO A 23 -3.39 2.76 2.12
CA PRO A 23 -4.19 3.28 1.01
C PRO A 23 -4.48 2.27 -0.09
N GLY A 24 -3.54 1.36 -0.37
CA GLY A 24 -3.70 0.29 -1.34
C GLY A 24 -4.86 -0.64 -0.99
N PHE A 25 -5.00 -1.04 0.28
CA PHE A 25 -6.15 -1.80 0.75
C PHE A 25 -7.46 -1.01 0.66
N VAL A 26 -7.43 0.31 0.89
CA VAL A 26 -8.60 1.17 0.69
C VAL A 26 -9.02 1.15 -0.78
N LEU A 27 -8.09 1.33 -1.71
CA LEU A 27 -8.39 1.28 -3.16
C LEU A 27 -8.99 -0.06 -3.59
N VAL A 28 -8.43 -1.18 -3.11
CA VAL A 28 -8.97 -2.52 -3.39
C VAL A 28 -10.37 -2.67 -2.80
N ALA A 29 -10.58 -2.25 -1.54
CA ALA A 29 -11.89 -2.33 -0.89
C ALA A 29 -12.95 -1.52 -1.64
N TRP A 30 -12.61 -0.33 -2.12
CA TRP A 30 -13.51 0.50 -2.93
C TRP A 30 -13.73 -0.06 -4.33
N GLY A 31 -12.73 -0.67 -4.95
CA GLY A 31 -12.87 -1.38 -6.24
C GLY A 31 -13.81 -2.59 -6.14
N VAL A 32 -13.62 -3.42 -5.11
CA VAL A 32 -14.52 -4.54 -4.82
C VAL A 32 -15.92 -4.03 -4.45
N PHE A 33 -16.01 -2.96 -3.68
CA PHE A 33 -17.29 -2.30 -3.40
C PHE A 33 -17.98 -1.94 -4.72
N ALA A 34 -17.34 -1.17 -5.62
CA ALA A 34 -17.92 -0.77 -6.89
C ALA A 34 -18.36 -1.97 -7.75
N TRP A 35 -17.55 -3.03 -7.80
CA TRP A 35 -17.88 -4.25 -8.55
C TRP A 35 -19.07 -5.02 -7.96
N VAL A 36 -19.15 -5.17 -6.64
CA VAL A 36 -20.29 -5.82 -5.97
C VAL A 36 -21.53 -4.91 -5.99
N ALA A 37 -21.41 -3.62 -6.31
CA ALA A 37 -22.54 -2.70 -6.49
C ALA A 37 -23.49 -3.11 -7.59
N THR A 38 -22.99 -3.83 -8.59
CA THR A 38 -23.78 -4.26 -9.74
C THR A 38 -24.46 -5.62 -9.53
N HIS A 39 -24.32 -6.22 -8.34
CA HIS A 39 -24.83 -7.55 -8.03
C HIS A 39 -25.92 -7.49 -6.96
N ASP A 40 -26.97 -8.31 -7.14
CA ASP A 40 -28.00 -8.47 -6.12
C ASP A 40 -27.44 -9.11 -4.86
N LEU A 41 -27.78 -8.53 -3.71
CA LEU A 41 -27.31 -8.97 -2.42
C LEU A 41 -28.45 -9.59 -1.62
N PRO A 42 -28.19 -10.65 -0.84
CA PRO A 42 -29.14 -11.15 0.16
C PRO A 42 -29.52 -10.06 1.16
N ALA A 43 -30.66 -10.23 1.83
CA ALA A 43 -31.12 -9.29 2.86
C ALA A 43 -30.01 -8.98 3.88
N GLY A 44 -29.72 -7.69 4.09
CA GLY A 44 -28.64 -7.20 4.97
C GLY A 44 -27.25 -7.12 4.33
N GLY A 45 -27.06 -7.54 3.07
CA GLY A 45 -25.77 -7.46 2.38
C GLY A 45 -25.30 -6.02 2.13
N ALA A 46 -26.22 -5.09 1.85
CA ALA A 46 -25.90 -3.69 1.63
C ALA A 46 -25.28 -3.01 2.87
N ALA A 47 -25.87 -3.22 4.05
CA ALA A 47 -25.36 -2.66 5.30
C ALA A 47 -23.97 -3.22 5.66
N ARG A 48 -23.77 -4.54 5.50
CA ARG A 48 -22.47 -5.19 5.73
C ARG A 48 -21.39 -4.64 4.80
N ARG A 49 -21.71 -4.41 3.54
CA ARG A 49 -20.76 -3.89 2.56
C ARG A 49 -20.32 -2.46 2.89
N TRP A 50 -21.24 -1.59 3.28
CA TRP A 50 -20.90 -0.25 3.79
C TRP A 50 -20.04 -0.31 5.04
N LEU A 51 -20.39 -1.18 6.01
CA LEU A 51 -19.61 -1.34 7.23
C LEU A 51 -18.16 -1.76 6.93
N LEU A 52 -17.97 -2.75 6.05
CA LEU A 52 -16.64 -3.25 5.69
C LEU A 52 -15.80 -2.18 4.98
N VAL A 53 -16.36 -1.49 3.97
CA VAL A 53 -15.59 -0.46 3.24
C VAL A 53 -15.23 0.70 4.16
N SER A 54 -16.11 1.10 5.07
CA SER A 54 -15.83 2.15 6.07
C SER A 54 -14.74 1.74 7.04
N LEU A 55 -14.81 0.52 7.60
CA LEU A 55 -13.79 0.01 8.53
C LEU A 55 -12.42 -0.07 7.87
N VAL A 56 -12.34 -0.62 6.65
CA VAL A 56 -11.08 -0.72 5.90
C VAL A 56 -10.56 0.66 5.54
N THR A 57 -11.43 1.60 5.18
CA THR A 57 -11.04 2.99 4.89
C THR A 57 -10.44 3.66 6.12
N VAL A 58 -11.11 3.60 7.27
CA VAL A 58 -10.60 4.19 8.52
C VAL A 58 -9.28 3.56 8.93
N TRP A 59 -9.20 2.23 8.90
CA TRP A 59 -7.99 1.50 9.25
C TRP A 59 -6.83 1.80 8.29
N GLY A 60 -7.08 1.74 6.98
CA GLY A 60 -6.06 1.91 5.95
C GLY A 60 -5.53 3.35 5.90
N LEU A 61 -6.40 4.35 6.04
CA LEU A 61 -5.98 5.75 6.16
C LEU A 61 -5.23 6.03 7.46
N ARG A 62 -5.67 5.45 8.58
CA ARG A 62 -4.94 5.56 9.87
C ARG A 62 -3.53 4.97 9.74
N LEU A 63 -3.41 3.78 9.18
CA LEU A 63 -2.13 3.10 9.02
C LEU A 63 -1.22 3.89 8.06
N GLY A 64 -1.71 4.18 6.85
CA GLY A 64 -0.98 4.94 5.85
C GLY A 64 -0.58 6.33 6.33
N GLY A 65 -1.49 7.05 6.99
CA GLY A 65 -1.22 8.37 7.56
C GLY A 65 -0.20 8.35 8.69
N TYR A 66 -0.25 7.35 9.58
CA TYR A 66 0.75 7.20 10.65
C TYR A 66 2.14 6.88 10.10
N LEU A 67 2.23 5.97 9.12
CA LEU A 67 3.49 5.65 8.45
C LEU A 67 4.01 6.85 7.64
N ALA A 68 3.14 7.55 6.93
CA ALA A 68 3.49 8.77 6.22
C ALA A 68 4.02 9.83 7.18
N TYR A 69 3.31 10.13 8.28
CA TYR A 69 3.77 11.09 9.28
C TYR A 69 5.09 10.69 9.93
N ARG A 70 5.28 9.40 10.20
CA ARG A 70 6.51 8.87 10.82
C ARG A 70 7.72 8.93 9.89
N ASN A 71 7.50 8.72 8.59
CA ASN A 71 8.57 8.63 7.59
C ASN A 71 8.77 9.94 6.80
N LEU A 72 7.77 10.84 6.72
CA LEU A 72 7.93 12.14 6.08
C LEU A 72 8.99 12.96 6.82
N GLY A 73 10.05 13.32 6.10
CA GLY A 73 11.15 14.14 6.63
C GLY A 73 12.31 13.34 7.24
N LYS A 74 12.19 12.01 7.34
CA LYS A 74 13.33 11.12 7.57
C LYS A 74 13.75 10.58 6.22
N GLY A 75 15.04 10.54 5.93
CA GLY A 75 15.54 9.90 4.71
C GLY A 75 15.11 8.43 4.63
N GLU A 76 15.44 7.77 3.51
CA GLU A 76 15.12 6.36 3.27
C GLU A 76 15.39 5.50 4.52
N ASP A 77 14.40 4.71 4.94
CA ASP A 77 14.48 3.91 6.17
C ASP A 77 15.78 3.08 6.16
N TYR A 78 16.45 2.99 7.32
CA TYR A 78 17.69 2.24 7.51
C TYR A 78 17.58 0.81 6.96
N ARG A 79 16.39 0.22 7.03
CA ARG A 79 16.12 -1.13 6.49
C ARG A 79 16.33 -1.22 4.97
N TYR A 80 15.85 -0.24 4.22
CA TYR A 80 16.00 -0.20 2.76
C TYR A 80 17.39 0.28 2.36
N THR A 81 17.98 1.19 3.13
CA THR A 81 19.38 1.61 2.95
C THR A 81 20.34 0.43 3.11
N ALA A 82 20.19 -0.39 4.16
CA ALA A 82 21.01 -1.58 4.38
C ALA A 82 20.80 -2.67 3.31
N MET A 83 19.56 -2.85 2.81
CA MET A 83 19.32 -3.72 1.64
C MET A 83 19.99 -3.17 0.39
N ARG A 84 19.99 -1.84 0.19
CA ARG A 84 20.63 -1.19 -0.96
C ARG A 84 22.14 -1.34 -0.92
N GLU A 85 22.76 -1.20 0.25
CA GLU A 85 24.18 -1.48 0.45
C GLU A 85 24.53 -2.94 0.21
N LYS A 86 23.71 -3.89 0.70
CA LYS A 86 23.92 -5.33 0.45
C LYS A 86 23.71 -5.75 -1.00
N ALA A 87 22.70 -5.21 -1.66
CA ALA A 87 22.33 -5.60 -3.02
C ALA A 87 23.10 -4.83 -4.10
N GLY A 88 23.77 -3.72 -3.74
CA GLY A 88 24.57 -2.90 -4.64
C GLY A 88 23.80 -2.49 -5.91
N GLY A 89 24.48 -2.55 -7.06
CA GLY A 89 23.89 -2.21 -8.36
C GLY A 89 22.72 -3.08 -8.82
N ARG A 90 22.33 -4.14 -8.08
CA ARG A 90 21.17 -5.01 -8.37
C ARG A 90 19.96 -4.73 -7.47
N PHE A 91 20.02 -3.73 -6.60
CA PHE A 91 18.95 -3.38 -5.67
C PHE A 91 17.59 -3.15 -6.36
N TRP A 92 17.56 -2.56 -7.55
CA TRP A 92 16.37 -2.39 -8.37
C TRP A 92 15.64 -3.71 -8.70
N ILE A 93 16.36 -4.77 -9.05
CA ILE A 93 15.77 -6.10 -9.31
C ILE A 93 15.44 -6.81 -7.99
N VAL A 94 16.31 -6.71 -6.98
CA VAL A 94 16.11 -7.38 -5.68
C VAL A 94 14.90 -6.79 -4.95
N SER A 95 14.73 -5.46 -4.94
CA SER A 95 13.56 -4.79 -4.37
C SER A 95 12.27 -5.22 -5.06
N LEU A 96 12.27 -5.40 -6.39
CA LEU A 96 11.10 -5.90 -7.12
C LEU A 96 10.64 -7.26 -6.58
N PHE A 97 11.56 -8.20 -6.37
CA PHE A 97 11.25 -9.57 -5.97
C PHE A 97 11.15 -9.81 -4.45
N GLN A 98 11.77 -8.98 -3.61
CA GLN A 98 11.72 -9.15 -2.15
C GLN A 98 10.70 -8.24 -1.45
N VAL A 99 10.34 -7.13 -2.08
CA VAL A 99 9.53 -6.07 -1.44
C VAL A 99 8.20 -5.87 -2.16
N PHE A 100 8.20 -5.96 -3.50
CA PHE A 100 7.03 -5.64 -4.31
C PHE A 100 6.33 -6.86 -4.96
N LEU A 101 6.90 -8.06 -4.86
CA LEU A 101 6.35 -9.32 -5.36
C LEU A 101 6.33 -10.36 -4.24
#